data_AF-A0A1M3MHJ8-F1
#
_entry.id   AF-A0A1M3MHJ8-F1
#
_cell.length_a   1.000
_cell.length_b   1.000
_cell.length_c   1.000
_cell.angle_alpha   90.00
_cell.angle_beta   90.00
_cell.angle_gamma   90.00
#
_symmetry.space_group_name_H-M   'P 1'
#
loop_
_entity.id
_entity.type
_entity.pdbx_description
1 polymer ?
#
loop_
_entity_poly.entity_id
_entity_poly.type
_entity_poly.pdbx_seq_one_letter_code
_entity_poly.pdbx_strand_id
1 'polypeptide(L)'
;MTVGFNMMSQMQANRPPASYQVALPEAYALKCARHEVHRDANRLSARLPHRMARKEGIDFCVFSFPSERHMSAFMRRHGGKPFAAGAWEKIVVQ
;
A
#
# COMPACT_ATOMS: atom_id res chain seq x y z
N MET A 1 18.32 28.30 33.32
CA MET A 1 18.84 27.23 32.44
C MET A 1 18.52 25.89 33.07
N THR A 2 17.54 25.14 32.56
CA THR A 2 17.50 23.67 32.65
C THR A 2 16.49 23.21 31.60
N VAL A 3 17.01 22.81 30.45
CA VAL A 3 16.27 22.13 29.38
C VAL A 3 15.92 20.73 29.86
N GLY A 4 14.71 20.55 30.37
CA GLY A 4 14.13 19.23 30.60
C GLY A 4 13.73 18.64 29.26
N PHE A 5 14.64 17.89 28.64
CA PHE A 5 14.41 17.19 27.38
C PHE A 5 13.22 16.24 27.53
N ASN A 6 12.17 16.55 26.78
CA ASN A 6 10.88 15.86 26.75
C ASN A 6 11.06 14.42 26.23
N MET A 7 11.25 13.46 27.15
CA MET A 7 11.41 12.02 26.86
C MET A 7 10.14 11.38 26.23
N MET A 8 9.08 12.17 26.04
CA MET A 8 7.84 11.78 25.35
C MET A 8 7.87 12.06 23.83
N SER A 9 8.91 12.73 23.30
CA SER A 9 8.98 13.09 21.88
C SER A 9 9.59 12.02 20.97
N GLN A 10 10.00 10.85 21.50
CA GLN A 10 10.60 9.75 20.70
C GLN A 10 9.64 8.61 20.36
N MET A 11 8.35 8.69 20.74
CA MET A 11 7.34 7.72 20.31
C MET A 11 6.54 8.16 19.06
N GLN A 12 6.96 9.22 18.36
CA GLN A 12 6.33 9.67 17.11
C GLN A 12 7.06 9.20 15.84
N ALA A 13 8.19 8.51 15.96
CA ALA A 13 8.94 7.98 14.81
C ALA A 13 8.64 6.50 14.48
N ASN A 14 7.68 5.87 15.18
CA ASN A 14 7.24 4.48 14.91
C ASN A 14 5.72 4.42 14.70
N ARG A 15 5.11 5.44 14.11
CA ARG A 15 3.80 5.21 13.48
C ARG A 15 4.08 4.39 12.22
N PRO A 16 3.70 3.09 12.16
CA PRO A 16 3.64 2.43 10.87
C PRO A 16 2.81 3.33 9.94
N PRO A 17 3.12 3.39 8.62
CA PRO A 17 2.24 4.09 7.69
C PRO A 17 0.81 3.64 8.01
N ALA A 18 -0.10 4.59 8.19
CA ALA A 18 -1.45 4.32 8.69
C ALA A 18 -2.22 3.28 7.86
N SER A 19 -1.67 2.85 6.72
CA SER A 19 -2.02 1.63 6.00
C SER A 19 -0.80 1.12 5.21
N TYR A 20 -0.48 -0.18 5.31
CA TYR A 20 0.57 -0.82 4.50
C TYR A 20 0.04 -1.01 3.08
N GLN A 21 0.49 -0.19 2.15
CA GLN A 21 -0.10 -0.12 0.81
C GLN A 21 0.87 -0.60 -0.26
N VAL A 22 0.36 -1.41 -1.19
CA VAL A 22 1.12 -1.89 -2.36
C VAL A 22 0.40 -1.48 -3.63
N ALA A 23 1.13 -0.87 -4.54
CA ALA A 23 0.68 -0.56 -5.89
C ALA A 23 1.10 -1.68 -6.86
N LEU A 24 0.13 -2.27 -7.54
CA LEU A 24 0.30 -3.21 -8.65
C LEU A 24 -0.20 -2.58 -9.95
N PRO A 25 0.50 -2.77 -11.08
CA PRO A 25 0.01 -2.28 -12.38
C PRO A 25 -1.39 -2.81 -12.68
N GLU A 26 -2.29 -1.94 -13.15
CA GLU A 26 -3.69 -2.29 -13.44
C GLU A 26 -3.78 -3.45 -14.44
N ALA A 27 -2.96 -3.43 -15.49
CA ALA A 27 -2.92 -4.51 -16.47
C ALA A 27 -2.62 -5.88 -15.83
N TYR A 28 -1.76 -5.92 -14.81
CA TYR A 28 -1.47 -7.16 -14.09
C TYR A 28 -2.62 -7.53 -13.14
N ALA A 29 -3.06 -6.58 -12.33
CA ALA A 29 -4.07 -6.80 -11.29
C ALA A 29 -5.48 -7.05 -11.83
N LEU A 30 -5.85 -6.54 -13.01
CA LEU A 30 -7.20 -6.64 -13.57
C LEU A 30 -7.29 -7.48 -14.84
N LYS A 31 -6.21 -7.64 -15.61
CA LYS A 31 -6.25 -8.38 -16.89
C LYS A 31 -5.49 -9.70 -16.83
N CYS A 32 -4.28 -9.70 -16.28
CA CYS A 32 -3.41 -10.89 -16.31
C CYS A 32 -3.71 -11.89 -15.17
N ALA A 33 -3.78 -11.41 -13.93
CA ALA A 33 -3.85 -12.27 -12.75
C ALA A 33 -5.05 -11.91 -11.83
N ARG A 34 -6.13 -11.36 -12.40
CA ARG A 34 -7.25 -10.78 -11.64
C ARG A 34 -7.79 -11.68 -10.53
N HIS A 35 -8.10 -12.93 -10.87
CA HIS A 35 -8.63 -13.87 -9.87
C HIS A 35 -7.63 -14.20 -8.78
N GLU A 36 -6.35 -14.43 -9.13
CA GLU A 36 -5.32 -14.81 -8.17
C GLU A 36 -4.94 -13.64 -7.25
N VAL A 37 -4.72 -12.46 -7.82
CA VAL A 37 -4.41 -11.23 -7.08
C VAL A 37 -5.54 -10.91 -6.10
N HIS A 38 -6.80 -10.93 -6.55
CA HIS A 38 -7.94 -10.61 -5.69
C HIS A 38 -8.17 -11.69 -4.62
N ARG A 39 -7.94 -12.97 -4.95
CA ARG A 39 -8.05 -14.08 -3.99
C ARG A 39 -6.98 -13.98 -2.90
N ASP A 40 -5.71 -13.75 -3.25
CA ASP A 40 -4.63 -13.60 -2.29
C ASP A 40 -4.79 -12.30 -1.47
N ALA A 41 -5.20 -11.20 -2.10
CA ALA A 41 -5.53 -9.97 -1.40
C ALA A 41 -6.62 -10.20 -0.36
N ASN A 42 -7.72 -10.88 -0.72
CA ASN A 42 -8.80 -11.21 0.21
C ASN A 42 -8.33 -12.15 1.33
N ARG A 43 -7.53 -13.17 0.99
CA ARG A 43 -6.92 -14.10 1.97
C ARG A 43 -6.04 -13.38 2.99
N LEU A 44 -5.34 -12.34 2.56
CA LEU A 44 -4.44 -11.53 3.39
C LEU A 44 -5.15 -10.31 4.02
N SER A 45 -6.49 -10.31 3.98
CA SER A 45 -7.34 -9.27 4.54
C SER A 45 -7.03 -7.86 4.01
N ALA A 46 -6.63 -7.78 2.74
CA ALA A 46 -6.49 -6.50 2.07
C ALA A 46 -7.85 -5.80 2.00
N ARG A 47 -7.90 -4.55 2.44
CA ARG A 47 -9.01 -3.66 2.08
C ARG A 47 -8.84 -3.32 0.60
N LEU A 48 -9.81 -3.70 -0.21
CA LEU A 48 -9.80 -3.50 -1.67
C LEU A 48 -10.13 -2.04 -2.01
N PRO A 49 -9.32 -1.42 -2.88
CA PRO A 49 -9.76 -0.30 -3.70
C PRO A 49 -9.41 -0.54 -5.18
N HIS A 50 -10.32 -0.14 -6.07
CA HIS A 50 -10.30 -0.63 -7.45
C HIS A 50 -9.30 0.10 -8.37
N ARG A 51 -8.80 1.29 -7.99
CA ARG A 51 -7.69 2.05 -8.61
C ARG A 51 -7.47 3.25 -7.69
N MET A 52 -6.23 3.55 -7.30
CA MET A 52 -5.95 4.72 -6.44
C MET A 52 -4.74 5.52 -6.90
N ALA A 53 -4.03 5.11 -7.94
CA ALA A 53 -2.74 5.72 -8.24
C ALA A 53 -2.39 5.63 -9.73
N ARG A 54 -1.89 6.73 -10.29
CA ARG A 54 -1.19 6.75 -11.57
C ARG A 54 0.21 7.31 -11.37
N LYS A 55 1.16 6.72 -12.06
CA LYS A 55 2.54 7.19 -12.09
C LYS A 55 3.03 7.10 -13.52
N GLU A 56 3.48 8.24 -14.07
CA GLU A 56 4.05 8.32 -15.43
C GLU A 56 3.10 7.75 -16.50
N GLY A 57 1.80 8.02 -16.37
CA GLY A 57 0.79 7.55 -17.32
C GLY A 57 0.37 6.08 -17.16
N ILE A 58 0.95 5.34 -16.21
CA ILE A 58 0.58 3.95 -15.90
C ILE A 58 -0.34 3.95 -14.68
N ASP A 59 -1.50 3.29 -14.81
CA ASP A 59 -2.45 3.13 -13.72
C ASP A 59 -2.11 1.93 -12.83
N PHE A 60 -2.34 2.09 -11.53
CA PHE A 60 -2.07 1.07 -10.53
C PHE A 60 -3.27 0.86 -9.60
N CYS A 61 -3.50 -0.41 -9.29
CA CYS A 61 -4.36 -0.85 -8.21
C CYS A 61 -3.55 -0.85 -6.92
N VAL A 62 -3.97 -0.06 -5.94
CA VAL A 62 -3.32 -0.03 -4.63
C VAL A 62 -4.06 -1.00 -3.72
N PHE A 63 -3.39 -1.84 -2.96
CA PHE A 63 -3.99 -2.75 -2.00
C PHE A 63 -3.55 -2.35 -0.60
N SER A 64 -4.50 -2.21 0.31
CA SER A 64 -4.24 -1.76 1.69
C SER A 64 -4.28 -2.94 2.65
N PHE A 65 -3.16 -3.25 3.27
CA PHE A 65 -3.02 -4.35 4.21
C PHE A 65 -3.01 -3.85 5.66
N PRO A 66 -3.53 -4.66 6.61
CA PRO A 66 -3.49 -4.33 8.04
C PRO A 66 -2.11 -4.50 8.65
N SER A 67 -1.16 -5.15 7.96
CA SER A 67 0.17 -5.48 8.50
C SER A 67 1.22 -5.58 7.40
N GLU A 68 2.46 -5.22 7.72
CA GLU A 68 3.61 -5.34 6.81
C GLU A 68 3.84 -6.78 6.35
N ARG A 69 3.67 -7.75 7.25
CA ARG A 69 3.84 -9.17 6.95
C ARG A 69 2.90 -9.63 5.82
N HIS A 70 1.66 -9.16 5.82
CA HIS A 70 0.69 -9.46 4.77
C HIS A 70 1.04 -8.76 3.46
N MET A 71 1.46 -7.50 3.53
CA MET A 71 1.95 -6.76 2.36
C MET A 71 3.17 -7.46 1.73
N SER A 72 4.16 -7.87 2.54
CA SER A 72 5.36 -8.57 2.08
C SER A 72 5.04 -9.94 1.48
N ALA A 73 4.14 -10.70 2.11
CA ALA A 73 3.67 -11.98 1.57
C ALA A 73 2.95 -11.81 0.23
N PHE A 74 2.14 -10.77 0.08
CA PHE A 74 1.48 -10.42 -1.16
C PHE A 74 2.49 -10.01 -2.25
N MET A 75 3.44 -9.13 -1.92
CA MET A 75 4.50 -8.70 -2.85
C MET A 75 5.40 -9.84 -3.30
N ARG A 76 5.67 -10.82 -2.44
CA ARG A 76 6.46 -12.01 -2.82
C ARG A 76 5.78 -12.85 -3.91
N ARG A 77 4.45 -12.82 -3.99
CA ARG A 77 3.67 -13.60 -4.96
C ARG A 77 3.40 -12.83 -6.25
N HIS A 78 2.94 -11.59 -6.10
CA HIS A 78 2.40 -10.79 -7.20
C HIS A 78 3.35 -9.67 -7.63
N GLY A 79 4.41 -9.41 -6.86
CA GLY A 79 5.27 -8.25 -7.04
C GLY A 79 4.60 -6.95 -6.59
N GLY A 80 4.94 -5.87 -7.28
CA GLY A 80 4.43 -4.52 -6.99
C GLY A 80 5.42 -3.67 -6.20
N LYS A 81 5.00 -2.44 -5.94
CA LYS A 81 5.83 -1.43 -5.25
C LYS A 81 5.07 -0.91 -4.03
N PRO A 82 5.76 -0.61 -2.92
CA PRO A 82 5.13 0.09 -1.81
C PRO A 82 4.57 1.43 -2.33
N PHE A 83 3.30 1.69 -2.02
CA PHE A 83 2.63 2.91 -2.46
C PHE A 83 3.13 4.10 -1.63
N ALA A 84 3.72 5.08 -2.30
CA ALA A 84 4.22 6.31 -1.68
C ALA A 84 3.29 7.46 -2.04
N ALA A 85 2.41 7.85 -1.12
CA ALA A 85 1.34 8.82 -1.39
C ALA A 85 1.80 10.19 -1.95
N GLY A 86 3.07 10.58 -1.78
CA GLY A 86 3.61 11.85 -2.28
C GLY A 86 4.06 11.88 -3.74
N ALA A 87 4.23 10.72 -4.41
CA ALA A 87 4.81 10.64 -5.76
C ALA A 87 3.86 10.08 -6.84
N TRP A 88 2.59 9.89 -6.48
CA TRP A 88 1.61 9.19 -7.31
C TRP A 88 0.34 10.03 -7.41
N GLU A 89 -0.18 10.16 -8.62
CA GLU A 89 -1.43 10.87 -8.90
C GLU A 89 -2.60 10.01 -8.39
N LYS A 90 -3.39 10.50 -7.43
CA LYS A 90 -4.51 9.71 -6.90
C LYS A 90 -5.64 9.64 -7.92
N ILE A 91 -5.89 8.46 -8.49
CA ILE A 91 -7.06 8.23 -9.34
C ILE A 91 -8.19 7.69 -8.47
N VAL A 92 -9.27 8.45 -8.29
CA VAL A 92 -10.51 7.90 -7.71
C VAL A 92 -11.33 7.34 -8.86
N VAL A 93 -11.47 6.01 -8.92
CA VAL A 93 -12.46 5.39 -9.81
C VAL A 93 -13.77 5.37 -9.05
N GLN A 94 -14.73 6.18 -9.50
CA GLN A 94 -16.12 6.17 -9.05
C GLN A 94 -16.80 4.86 -9.45
#